data_AF-A0A1U7I251-F1
#
_entry.id   AF-A0A1U7I251-F1
#
_cell.length_a   1.000
_cell.length_b   1.000
_cell.length_c   1.000
_cell.angle_alpha   90.00
_cell.angle_beta   90.00
_cell.angle_gamma   90.00
#
_symmetry.space_group_name_H-M   'P 1'
#
loop_
_entity.id
_entity.type
_entity.pdbx_description
1 polymer ?
#
loop_
_entity_poly.entity_id
_entity_poly.type
_entity_poly.pdbx_seq_one_letter_code
_entity_poly.pdbx_strand_id
1 'polypeptide(L)' 'MIVMQLLEKDVGKTKLRKVTAYIDPVIYEEYEKLAKLEMRTVSSLTAVAIVQLLDKAKVEGKI' A
#
# COMPACT_ATOMS: atom_id res chain seq x y z
N MET A 1 -9.25 -10.07 10.21
CA MET A 1 -8.28 -9.46 11.16
C MET A 1 -6.81 -9.82 10.88
N ILE A 2 -6.47 -10.38 9.71
CA ILE A 2 -5.11 -10.92 9.43
C ILE A 2 -4.16 -9.86 8.86
N VAL A 3 -4.68 -8.86 8.15
CA VAL A 3 -3.86 -7.85 7.46
C VAL A 3 -3.12 -6.91 8.42
N MET A 4 -3.68 -6.68 9.62
CA MET A 4 -3.10 -5.78 10.62
C MET A 4 -1.87 -6.40 11.32
N GLN A 5 -1.88 -7.72 11.53
CA GLN A 5 -0.76 -8.43 12.17
C GLN A 5 0.47 -8.58 11.28
N LEU A 6 0.30 -8.58 9.95
CA LEU A 6 1.43 -8.59 9.00
C LEU A 6 2.20 -7.26 8.99
N LEU A 7 1.51 -6.14 9.26
CA LEU A 7 2.16 -4.84 9.42
C LEU A 7 2.95 -4.74 10.73
N GLU A 8 2.49 -5.36 11.83
CA GLU A 8 3.17 -5.25 13.12
C GLU A 8 4.40 -6.17 13.26
N LYS A 9 4.45 -7.31 12.56
CA LYS A 9 5.55 -8.28 12.73
C LYS A 9 6.87 -7.91 12.04
N ASP A 10 6.86 -7.07 11.01
CA ASP A 10 8.07 -6.79 10.19
C ASP A 10 8.54 -5.34 10.19
N VAL A 11 7.82 -4.41 10.83
CA VAL A 11 8.22 -2.98 10.84
C VAL A 11 9.40 -2.73 11.79
N GLY A 12 9.70 -3.66 12.71
CA GLY A 12 10.81 -3.51 13.65
C GLY A 12 12.22 -3.55 13.05
N LYS A 13 12.43 -4.18 11.88
CA LYS A 13 13.77 -4.36 11.28
C LYS A 13 13.85 -4.43 9.75
N THR A 14 12.75 -4.19 9.03
CA THR A 14 12.78 -4.26 7.55
C THR A 14 13.30 -2.96 6.96
N LYS A 15 14.40 -3.02 6.20
CA LYS A 15 14.92 -1.87 5.45
C LYS A 15 13.88 -1.46 4.39
N LEU A 16 13.07 -0.45 4.70
CA LEU A 16 12.15 0.15 3.74
C LEU A 16 12.94 0.74 2.57
N ARG A 17 12.53 0.43 1.34
CA ARG A 17 13.12 1.00 0.12
C ARG A 17 12.29 2.20 -0.32
N LYS A 18 12.93 3.36 -0.46
CA LYS A 18 12.29 4.54 -1.07
C LYS A 18 12.08 4.28 -2.56
N VAL A 19 10.87 4.54 -3.03
CA VAL A 19 10.48 4.47 -4.44
C VAL A 19 9.91 5.84 -4.84
N THR A 20 10.26 6.31 -6.03
CA THR A 20 9.68 7.51 -6.64
C THR A 20 8.89 7.07 -7.86
N ALA A 21 7.66 7.56 -8.01
CA ALA A 21 6.76 7.24 -9.10
C ALA A 21 6.06 8.52 -9.60
N TYR A 22 5.74 8.55 -10.89
CA TYR A 22 4.89 9.56 -11.48
C TYR A 22 3.44 9.08 -11.43
N ILE A 23 2.54 9.94 -10.99
CA ILE A 23 1.10 9.66 -10.87
C ILE A 23 0.37 10.84 -11.49
N ASP A 24 -0.71 10.55 -12.21
CA ASP A 24 -1.60 11.58 -12.72
C ASP A 24 -2.14 12.46 -11.57
N PRO A 25 -2.09 13.79 -11.66
CA PRO A 25 -2.49 14.68 -10.58
C PRO A 25 -3.92 14.46 -10.10
N VAL A 26 -4.87 14.22 -11.01
CA VAL A 26 -6.29 14.03 -10.69
C VAL A 26 -6.47 12.73 -9.90
N ILE A 27 -5.77 11.66 -10.32
CA ILE A 27 -5.77 10.38 -9.60
C ILE A 27 -5.14 10.55 -8.21
N TYR A 28 -4.04 11.29 -8.11
CA TYR A 28 -3.38 11.53 -6.84
C TYR A 28 -4.28 12.29 -5.84
N GLU A 29 -5.03 13.29 -6.30
CA GLU A 29 -5.98 14.03 -5.47
C GLU A 29 -7.07 13.13 -4.89
N GLU A 30 -7.68 12.28 -5.72
CA GLU A 30 -8.70 11.31 -5.28
C GLU A 30 -8.10 10.30 -4.28
N TYR A 31 -6.87 9.85 -4.54
CA TYR A 31 -6.16 8.94 -3.65
C TYR A 31 -5.82 9.59 -2.29
N GLU A 32 -5.45 10.87 -2.27
CA GLU A 32 -5.21 11.61 -1.04
C GLU A 32 -6.50 11.79 -0.22
N LYS A 33 -7.63 12.06 -0.87
CA LYS A 33 -8.93 12.11 -0.20
C LYS A 33 -9.28 10.78 0.45
N LEU A 34 -9.07 9.67 -0.26
CA LEU A 34 -9.30 8.32 0.27
C LEU A 34 -8.41 8.06 1.50
N ALA A 35 -7.12 8.41 1.43
CA ALA A 35 -6.21 8.25 2.57
C ALA A 35 -6.69 9.03 3.81
N LYS A 36 -7.18 10.26 3.64
CA LYS A 36 -7.76 11.05 4.73
C LYS A 36 -9.01 10.40 5.33
N LEU A 37 -9.92 9.90 4.49
CA LEU A 37 -11.14 9.21 4.94
C LEU A 37 -10.83 7.95 5.75
N GLU A 38 -9.78 7.21 5.37
CA GLU A 38 -9.33 6.02 6.08
C GLU A 38 -8.41 6.31 7.28
N MET A 39 -8.15 7.59 7.60
CA MET A 39 -7.22 8.02 8.65
C MET A 39 -5.81 7.42 8.47
N ARG A 40 -5.33 7.38 7.21
CA ARG A 40 -4.02 6.82 6.82
C ARG A 40 -3.18 7.86 6.10
N THR A 41 -1.86 7.65 6.08
CA THR A 41 -0.97 8.37 5.17
C THR A 41 -1.09 7.78 3.76
N VAL A 42 -0.84 8.61 2.74
CA VAL A 42 -0.76 8.15 1.33
C VAL A 42 0.21 6.98 1.20
N SER A 43 1.39 7.05 1.84
CA SER A 43 2.40 5.99 1.82
C SER A 43 1.91 4.66 2.43
N SER A 44 1.15 4.72 3.52
CA SER A 44 0.58 3.53 4.17
C SER A 44 -0.50 2.91 3.28
N LEU A 45 -1.37 3.74 2.70
CA LEU A 45 -2.41 3.27 1.77
C LEU A 45 -1.78 2.65 0.51
N THR A 46 -0.70 3.24 -0.02
CA THR A 46 0.04 2.69 -1.17
C THR A 46 0.63 1.33 -0.85
N ALA A 47 1.22 1.15 0.33
CA ALA A 47 1.75 -0.15 0.74
C ALA A 47 0.65 -1.22 0.80
N VAL A 48 -0.53 -0.88 1.34
CA VAL A 48 -1.70 -1.79 1.38
C VAL A 48 -2.17 -2.15 -0.03
N ALA A 49 -2.30 -1.16 -0.92
CA ALA A 49 -2.73 -1.39 -2.30
C ALA A 49 -1.75 -2.30 -3.05
N ILE A 50 -0.44 -2.12 -2.86
CA ILE A 50 0.59 -2.98 -3.46
C ILE A 50 0.45 -4.42 -2.96
N VAL A 51 0.26 -4.63 -1.66
CA VAL A 51 0.07 -5.98 -1.09
C VAL A 51 -1.16 -6.66 -1.71
N GLN A 52 -2.29 -5.95 -1.79
CA GLN A 52 -3.52 -6.49 -2.39
C GLN A 52 -3.34 -6.86 -3.86
N LEU A 53 -2.62 -6.04 -4.63
CA LEU A 53 -2.30 -6.32 -6.02
C LEU A 53 -1.41 -7.56 -6.16
N LEU A 54 -0.42 -7.72 -5.29
CA LEU A 54 0.46 -8.89 -5.27
C LEU A 54 -0.28 -10.16 -4.87
N ASP A 55 -1.16 -10.10 -3.86
CA ASP A 55 -1.98 -11.25 -3.47
C ASP A 55 -2.93 -11.66 -4.60
N LYS A 56 -3.53 -10.70 -5.30
CA LYS A 56 -4.34 -10.99 -6.49
C LYS A 56 -3.50 -11.65 -7.59
N ALA A 57 -2.31 -11.14 -7.86
CA ALA A 57 -1.41 -11.70 -8.88
C ALA A 57 -1.00 -13.15 -8.57
N LYS A 58 -0.78 -13.48 -7.30
CA LYS A 58 -0.48 -14.85 -6.85
C LYS A 58 -1.65 -15.81 -7.09
N VAL A 59 -2.86 -15.37 -6.75
CA VAL A 59 -4.08 -16.19 -6.98
C VAL A 59 -4.32 -16.42 -8.47
N GLU A 60 -4.00 -15.44 -9.31
CA GLU A 60 -4.08 -15.54 -10.78
C GLU A 60 -2.91 -16.31 -11.43
N GLY A 61 -1.91 -16.74 -10.64
CA GLY A 61 -0.74 -17.49 -11.15
C GLY A 61 0.21 -16.65 -12.01
N LYS A 62 0.21 -15.32 -11.87
CA LYS A 62 1.08 -14.41 -12.63
C LYS A 62 2.45 -14.22 -11.97
N ILE A 63 2.54 -14.48 -10.67
CA ILE A 63 3.74 -14.45 -9.81
C ILE A 63 3.58 -15.56 -8.78
#